data_AF-A0A6I5CA42-F1
#
_entry.id   AF-A0A6I5CA42-F1
#
_cell.length_a   1.000
_cell.length_b   1.000
_cell.length_c   1.000
_cell.angle_alpha   90.00
_cell.angle_beta   90.00
_cell.angle_gamma   90.00
#
_symmetry.space_group_name_H-M   'P 1'
#
loop_
_entity.id
_entity.type
_entity.pdbx_description
1 polymer ?
#
loop_
_entity_poly.entity_id
_entity_poly.type
_entity_poly.pdbx_seq_one_letter_code
_entity_poly.pdbx_strand_id
1 'polypeptide(L)'
;MAQQERAIRTRHAILKAAASVFDERGYEAATIGEILTRAGVTKGALYFHFPSKQALAEGVLNAQFAEVSLAPRVCKLQELVDTGLLT
;
A
#
# COMPACT_ATOMS: atom_id res chain seq x y z
N MET A 1 24.54 -3.81 -6.46
CA MET A 1 23.42 -4.77 -6.64
C MET A 1 22.83 -5.21 -5.30
N ALA A 2 23.59 -5.88 -4.40
CA ALA A 2 23.05 -6.42 -3.14
C ALA A 2 22.33 -5.41 -2.21
N GLN A 3 22.84 -4.16 -2.11
CA GLN A 3 22.20 -3.12 -1.31
C GLN A 3 20.83 -2.70 -1.87
N GLN A 4 20.68 -2.65 -3.20
CA GLN A 4 19.45 -2.29 -3.87
C GLN A 4 18.39 -3.39 -3.72
N GLU A 5 18.79 -4.65 -3.85
CA GLU A 5 17.92 -5.81 -3.62
C GLU A 5 17.37 -5.84 -2.19
N ARG A 6 18.23 -5.58 -1.20
CA ARG A 6 17.80 -5.45 0.21
C ARG A 6 16.80 -4.31 0.41
N ALA A 7 17.03 -3.16 -0.22
CA ALA A 7 16.13 -2.02 -0.14
C ALA A 7 14.75 -2.34 -0.75
N ILE A 8 14.71 -3.01 -1.90
CA ILE A 8 13.46 -3.46 -2.54
C ILE A 8 12.71 -4.43 -1.64
N ARG A 9 13.39 -5.45 -1.11
CA ARG A 9 12.78 -6.43 -0.20
C ARG A 9 12.23 -5.79 1.06
N THR A 10 12.96 -4.83 1.64
CA THR A 10 12.53 -4.10 2.84
C THR A 10 11.29 -3.26 2.54
N ARG A 11 11.28 -2.54 1.42
CA ARG A 11 10.12 -1.77 0.97
C ARG A 11 8.88 -2.65 0.78
N HIS A 12 9.02 -3.80 0.13
CA HIS A 12 7.93 -4.76 -0.08
C HIS A 12 7.39 -5.30 1.26
N ALA A 13 8.27 -5.66 2.19
CA ALA A 13 7.86 -6.15 3.51
C ALA A 13 7.04 -5.09 4.28
N ILE A 14 7.46 -3.83 4.23
CA ILE A 14 6.74 -2.70 4.85
C ILE A 14 5.36 -2.54 4.21
N LEU A 15 5.26 -2.51 2.87
CA LEU A 15 4.00 -2.35 2.15
C LEU A 15 3.00 -3.47 2.47
N LYS A 16 3.47 -4.72 2.46
CA LYS A 16 2.62 -5.88 2.78
C LYS A 16 2.10 -5.82 4.23
N ALA A 17 2.98 -5.53 5.18
CA ALA A 17 2.58 -5.41 6.58
C ALA A 17 1.58 -4.26 6.79
N ALA A 18 1.85 -3.10 6.18
CA ALA A 18 0.98 -1.94 6.25
C ALA A 18 -0.40 -2.23 5.67
N ALA A 19 -0.48 -2.86 4.50
CA ALA A 19 -1.73 -3.27 3.89
C ALA A 19 -2.57 -4.15 4.84
N SER A 20 -1.97 -5.18 5.43
CA SER A 20 -2.68 -6.05 6.38
C SER A 20 -3.12 -5.30 7.65
N VAL A 21 -2.29 -4.42 8.22
CA VAL A 21 -2.69 -3.66 9.43
C VAL A 21 -3.83 -2.69 9.10
N PHE A 22 -3.77 -2.00 7.97
CA PHE A 22 -4.83 -1.09 7.54
C PHE A 22 -6.14 -1.83 7.26
N ASP A 23 -6.08 -3.02 6.66
CA ASP A 23 -7.26 -3.87 6.42
C ASP A 23 -7.90 -4.36 7.73
N GLU A 24 -7.09 -4.81 8.70
CA GLU A 24 -7.58 -5.33 9.98
C GLU A 24 -8.10 -4.26 10.94
N ARG A 25 -7.50 -3.06 10.94
CA ARG A 25 -7.76 -2.02 11.95
C ARG A 25 -8.44 -0.77 11.41
N GLY A 26 -8.44 -0.59 10.09
CA GLY A 26 -8.70 0.70 9.47
C GLY A 26 -7.50 1.65 9.58
N TYR A 27 -7.47 2.67 8.69
CA TYR A 27 -6.35 3.61 8.61
C TYR A 27 -6.13 4.36 9.93
N GLU A 28 -7.17 4.91 10.57
CA GLU A 28 -7.01 5.73 11.78
C GLU A 28 -6.41 4.96 12.95
N ALA A 29 -6.96 3.77 13.26
CA ALA A 29 -6.54 2.98 14.41
C ALA A 29 -5.18 2.27 14.21
N ALA A 30 -4.76 2.03 12.97
CA ALA A 30 -3.47 1.41 12.66
C ALA A 30 -2.29 2.27 13.16
N THR A 31 -1.32 1.65 13.83
CA THR A 31 -0.12 2.34 14.30
C THR A 31 1.12 1.97 13.50
N ILE A 32 2.07 2.91 13.40
CA ILE A 32 3.41 2.62 12.83
C ILE A 32 4.10 1.50 13.63
N GLY A 33 3.89 1.42 14.94
CA GLY A 33 4.47 0.37 15.79
C GLY A 33 4.02 -1.03 15.39
N GLU A 34 2.73 -1.24 15.18
CA GLU A 34 2.18 -2.53 14.72
C GLU A 34 2.76 -2.93 13.35
N ILE A 35 2.86 -1.96 12.43
CA ILE A 35 3.42 -2.18 11.10
C ILE A 35 4.90 -2.58 11.20
N LEU A 36 5.69 -1.91 12.04
CA LEU A 36 7.10 -2.24 12.25
C LEU A 36 7.27 -3.66 12.80
N THR A 37 6.50 -4.01 13.83
CA THR A 37 6.53 -5.34 14.43
C THR A 37 6.17 -6.41 13.40
N ARG A 38 5.13 -6.18 12.60
CA ARG A 38 4.68 -7.13 11.57
C ARG A 38 5.65 -7.25 10.39
N ALA A 39 6.25 -6.14 9.97
CA ALA A 39 7.23 -6.12 8.89
C ALA A 39 8.60 -6.69 9.32
N GLY A 40 8.89 -6.73 10.62
CA GLY A 40 10.19 -7.16 11.15
C GLY A 40 11.32 -6.18 10.78
N VAL A 41 11.02 -4.88 10.71
CA VAL A 41 11.98 -3.84 10.32
C VAL A 41 12.13 -2.79 11.40
N THR A 42 13.23 -2.03 11.36
CA THR A 42 13.47 -0.94 12.29
C THR A 42 12.68 0.31 11.90
N LYS A 43 12.42 1.18 12.87
CA LYS A 43 11.79 2.49 12.66
C LYS A 43 12.53 3.31 11.59
N GLY A 44 13.86 3.37 11.65
CA GLY A 44 14.68 4.08 10.66
C GLY A 44 14.54 3.51 9.25
N ALA A 45 14.49 2.18 9.10
CA ALA A 45 14.28 1.56 7.80
C ALA A 45 12.89 1.89 7.21
N LEU A 46 11.85 1.95 8.03
CA LEU A 46 10.53 2.39 7.57
C LEU A 46 10.54 3.84 7.10
N TYR A 47 11.06 4.75 7.92
CA TYR A 47 11.07 6.18 7.58
C TYR A 47 11.99 6.53 6.41
N PHE A 48 13.02 5.72 6.16
CA PHE A 48 13.83 5.82 4.94
C PHE A 48 12.98 5.59 3.66
N HIS A 49 11.99 4.71 3.72
CA HIS A 49 11.12 4.41 2.57
C HIS A 49 9.83 5.23 2.53
N PHE A 50 9.30 5.61 3.70
CA PHE A 50 8.01 6.29 3.85
C PHE A 50 8.11 7.34 4.96
N PRO A 51 8.14 8.64 4.63
CA PRO A 51 8.35 9.69 5.62
C PRO A 51 7.18 9.87 6.60
N SER A 52 6.00 9.33 6.28
CA SER A 52 4.80 9.44 7.12
C SER A 52 3.89 8.22 6.96
N LYS A 53 2.94 8.06 7.89
CA LYS A 53 1.86 7.06 7.80
C LYS A 53 0.99 7.27 6.56
N GLN A 54 0.76 8.54 6.18
CA GLN A 54 0.05 8.90 4.96
C GLN A 54 0.83 8.45 3.71
N ALA A 55 2.12 8.78 3.60
CA ALA A 55 2.95 8.36 2.47
C ALA A 55 3.05 6.83 2.35
N LEU A 56 3.01 6.12 3.49
CA LEU A 56 2.92 4.67 3.53
C LEU A 56 1.57 4.16 3.00
N ALA A 57 0.45 4.76 3.40
CA ALA A 57 -0.87 4.42 2.88
C ALA A 57 -0.99 4.68 1.37
N GLU A 58 -0.51 5.82 0.89
CA GLU A 58 -0.41 6.12 -0.55
C GLU A 58 0.45 5.07 -1.26
N GLY A 59 1.57 4.66 -0.66
CA GLY A 59 2.40 3.58 -1.17
C GLY A 59 1.67 2.24 -1.28
N VAL A 60 0.84 1.90 -0.28
CA VAL A 60 0.01 0.69 -0.30
C VAL A 60 -1.03 0.75 -1.42
N LEU A 61 -1.73 1.87 -1.57
CA LEU A 61 -2.70 2.07 -2.64
C LEU A 61 -2.04 1.92 -4.00
N ASN A 62 -0.92 2.61 -4.23
CA ASN A 62 -0.17 2.53 -5.48
C ASN A 62 0.32 1.12 -5.80
N ALA A 63 0.76 0.36 -4.79
CA ALA A 63 1.19 -1.02 -4.98
C ALA A 63 0.02 -1.95 -5.38
N GLN A 64 -1.17 -1.75 -4.80
CA GLN A 64 -2.37 -2.50 -5.19
C GLN A 64 -2.79 -2.18 -6.62
N PHE A 65 -2.81 -0.91 -7.03
CA PHE A 65 -3.16 -0.54 -8.41
C PHE A 65 -2.13 -1.00 -9.45
N ALA A 66 -0.85 -1.13 -9.08
CA ALA A 66 0.18 -1.66 -9.97
C ALA A 66 0.05 -3.17 -10.20
N GLU A 67 -0.40 -3.94 -9.21
CA GLU A 67 -0.68 -5.38 -9.34
C GLU A 67 -2.07 -5.65 -9.95
N VAL A 68 -3.00 -4.71 -9.79
CA VAL A 68 -4.26 -4.69 -10.52
C VAL A 68 -3.99 -4.18 -11.94
N SER A 69 -3.33 -5.03 -12.74
CA SER A 69 -3.73 -5.14 -14.13
C SER A 69 -5.20 -5.54 -14.09
N LEU A 70 -6.08 -4.55 -14.23
CA LEU A 70 -7.42 -4.81 -14.67
C LEU A 70 -7.24 -5.53 -16.02
N ALA A 71 -7.19 -6.86 -16.02
CA ALA A 71 -7.76 -7.60 -17.14
C ALA A 71 -9.10 -6.91 -17.35
N PRO A 72 -9.29 -6.18 -18.47
CA PRO A 72 -10.36 -5.21 -18.61
C PRO A 72 -11.63 -5.91 -18.16
N ARG A 73 -12.14 -5.51 -16.99
CA ARG A 73 -13.36 -6.11 -16.47
C ARG A 73 -14.42 -5.64 -17.44
N VAL A 74 -14.84 -6.51 -18.34
CA VAL A 74 -15.98 -6.29 -19.25
C VAL A 74 -17.26 -6.32 -18.41
N CYS A 75 -17.33 -5.47 -17.39
CA CYS A 75 -18.56 -5.17 -16.67
C CYS A 75 -19.03 -3.81 -17.20
N LYS A 76 -19.99 -3.85 -18.13
CA LYS A 76 -20.76 -2.70 -18.64
C LYS A 76 -21.32 -1.78 -17.54
N LEU A 77 -21.39 -2.25 -16.30
CA LEU A 77 -21.85 -1.47 -15.15
C LEU A 77 -20.88 -0.33 -14.79
N GLN A 78 -19.58 -0.44 -15.06
CA GLN A 78 -18.63 0.63 -14.76
C GLN A 78 -18.81 1.85 -15.70
N GLU A 79 -19.07 1.60 -17.00
CA GLU A 79 -19.40 2.68 -17.96
C GLU A 79 -20.63 3.49 -17.55
N LEU A 80 -21.63 2.84 -16.93
CA LEU A 80 -22.84 3.51 -16.46
C LEU A 80 -22.57 4.44 -15.28
N VAL A 81 -21.63 4.10 -14.39
CA VAL A 81 -21.23 4.96 -13.27
C VAL A 81 -20.47 6.18 -13.79
N ASP A 82 -19.54 5.97 -14.73
CA ASP A 82 -18.72 7.05 -15.28
C ASP A 82 -19.53 8.02 -16.15
N THR A 83 -20.59 7.53 -16.81
CA THR A 83 -21.49 8.36 -17.63
C THR A 83 -22.57 9.06 -16.79
N GLY A 84 -22.99 8.47 -15.67
CA GLY A 84 -24.05 9.00 -14.81
C GLY A 84 -23.63 10.11 -13.84
N LEU A 85 -22.33 10.39 -13.70
CA LEU A 85 -21.79 11.38 -12.75
C LEU A 85 -21.45 12.75 -13.39
N LEU A 86 -21.82 12.96 -14.66
CA LEU A 86 -21.68 14.24 -15.38
C LEU A 86 -23.03 14.81 -15.88
N THR A 87 -24.09 14.71 -15.07
CA THR A 87 -25.29 15.54 -15.22
C THR A 87 -25.66 16.20 -13.92
#